data_AF-A0A521WRL4-F1
#
_entry.id   AF-A0A521WRL4-F1
#
_cell.length_a   1.000
_cell.length_b   1.000
_cell.length_c   1.000
_cell.angle_alpha   90.00
_cell.angle_beta   90.00
_cell.angle_gamma   90.00
#
_symmetry.space_group_name_H-M   'P 1'
#
loop_
_entity.id
_entity.type
_entity.pdbx_description
1 polymer ?
#
loop_
_entity_poly.entity_id
_entity_poly.type
_entity_poly.pdbx_seq_one_letter_code
_entity_poly.pdbx_strand_id
1 'polypeptide(L)'
;MTTWHQKHTQALTFGDRLSSILATGMGSWKFITIQTVFVATWITLNIIGVVQRWDVYPFILLNLIFSTQAAYAAPIIMMAQNRQSERDRHHAEADYETNTRAKEEIEALQKNLSRIEIEKLDKILALLEKK
;
A
#
# COMPACT_ATOMS: atom_id res chain seq x y z
N MET A 1 -26.26 12.95 8.40
CA MET A 1 -25.42 11.95 7.70
C MET A 1 -23.97 12.20 8.08
N THR A 2 -23.46 11.45 9.04
CA THR A 2 -22.04 11.49 9.43
C THR A 2 -21.24 10.70 8.39
N THR A 3 -20.58 11.42 7.48
CA THR A 3 -19.69 10.87 6.46
C THR A 3 -18.53 10.09 7.08
N TRP A 4 -18.19 8.94 6.50
CA TRP A 4 -17.14 8.00 6.93
C TRP A 4 -15.73 8.62 7.11
N HIS A 5 -15.51 9.86 6.64
CA HIS A 5 -14.29 10.62 6.81
C HIS A 5 -14.01 11.10 8.25
N GLN A 6 -14.99 11.09 9.16
CA GLN A 6 -14.84 11.69 10.49
C GLN A 6 -14.42 10.68 11.59
N LYS A 7 -14.39 9.38 11.29
CA LYS A 7 -14.12 8.33 12.30
C LYS A 7 -12.66 7.86 12.39
N HIS A 8 -11.76 8.46 11.60
CA HIS A 8 -10.32 8.12 11.58
C HIS A 8 -9.41 9.21 12.17
N THR A 9 -9.91 10.02 13.09
CA THR A 9 -9.07 10.70 14.08
C THR A 9 -8.98 9.86 15.35
N GLN A 10 -8.63 8.59 15.21
CA GLN A 10 -8.03 7.90 16.35
C GLN A 10 -6.65 8.54 16.52
N ALA A 11 -6.40 9.04 17.73
CA ALA A 11 -5.20 9.77 18.10
C ALA A 11 -3.98 9.17 17.41
N LEU A 12 -3.36 9.94 16.51
CA LEU A 12 -2.07 9.62 15.93
C LEU A 12 -1.10 9.48 17.10
N THR A 13 -0.96 8.26 17.61
CA THR A 13 0.01 7.92 18.65
C THR A 13 1.37 8.36 18.10
N PHE A 14 2.28 8.80 18.97
CA PHE A 14 3.62 9.20 18.54
C PHE A 14 4.28 8.12 17.65
N GLY A 15 4.03 6.84 17.95
CA GLY A 15 4.44 5.70 17.13
C GLY A 15 3.80 5.62 15.73
N ASP A 16 2.55 6.03 15.56
CA ASP A 16 1.88 6.05 14.24
C ASP A 16 2.41 7.16 13.33
N ARG A 17 2.79 8.31 13.92
CA ARG A 17 3.48 9.39 13.18
C ARG A 17 4.91 9.01 12.84
N LEU A 18 5.64 8.41 13.79
CA LEU A 18 7.01 7.96 13.53
C LEU A 18 7.04 6.87 12.45
N SER A 19 6.16 5.88 12.54
CA SER A 19 6.08 4.80 11.56
C SER A 19 5.68 5.28 10.17
N SER A 20 4.78 6.26 10.05
CA SER A 20 4.43 6.85 8.74
C SER A 20 5.59 7.64 8.13
N ILE A 21 6.31 8.45 8.92
CA ILE A 21 7.49 9.16 8.45
C ILE A 21 8.61 8.17 8.05
N LEU A 22 8.83 7.12 8.84
CA LEU A 22 9.84 6.11 8.55
C LEU A 22 9.45 5.27 7.33
N ALA A 23 8.20 4.86 7.17
CA ALA A 23 7.74 4.09 6.02
C ALA A 23 7.84 4.88 4.71
N THR A 24 7.52 6.18 4.72
CA THR A 24 7.68 7.04 3.54
C THR A 24 9.14 7.48 3.33
N GLY A 25 9.90 7.64 4.41
CA GLY A 25 11.29 8.10 4.39
C GLY A 25 12.30 7.02 3.98
N MET A 26 12.13 5.78 4.45
CA MET A 26 13.07 4.67 4.18
C MET A 26 13.06 4.22 2.71
N GLY A 27 11.98 4.51 1.98
CA GLY A 27 11.88 4.27 0.52
C GLY A 27 12.32 5.44 -0.36
N SER A 28 12.77 6.56 0.22
CA SER A 28 13.16 7.74 -0.57
C SER A 28 14.63 7.68 -0.97
N TRP A 29 14.92 7.96 -2.25
CA TRP A 29 16.29 8.12 -2.76
C TRP A 29 17.13 9.12 -1.94
N LYS A 30 16.49 10.15 -1.35
CA LYS A 30 17.16 11.13 -0.50
C LYS A 30 17.73 10.53 0.79
N PHE A 31 17.05 9.54 1.39
CA PHE A 31 17.51 8.88 2.61
C PHE A 31 18.79 8.07 2.35
N ILE A 32 18.81 7.31 1.25
CA ILE A 32 19.96 6.52 0.82
C ILE A 32 21.17 7.43 0.60
N THR A 33 21.00 8.55 -0.12
CA THR A 33 22.09 9.51 -0.36
C THR A 33 22.68 10.07 0.93
N ILE A 34 21.84 10.51 1.87
CA ILE A 34 22.31 11.06 3.16
C ILE A 34 23.05 9.97 3.97
N GLN A 35 22.50 8.76 4.02
CA GLN A 35 23.11 7.63 4.73
C GLN A 35 24.48 7.26 4.14
N THR A 36 24.59 7.18 2.81
CA THR A 36 25.86 6.89 2.13
C THR A 36 26.91 7.97 2.38
N VAL A 37 26.52 9.25 2.31
CA VAL A 37 27.44 10.38 2.59
C VAL A 37 27.91 10.34 4.04
N PHE A 38 27.02 10.05 5.00
CA PHE A 38 27.36 9.91 6.40
C PHE A 38 28.39 8.79 6.64
N VAL A 39 28.13 7.60 6.07
CA VAL A 39 29.05 6.45 6.17
C VAL A 39 30.40 6.76 5.53
N ALA A 40 30.41 7.34 4.32
CA ALA A 40 31.63 7.72 3.63
C ALA A 40 32.45 8.73 4.45
N THR A 41 31.79 9.76 4.99
CA THR A 41 32.44 10.77 5.85
C THR A 41 33.02 10.12 7.11
N TRP A 42 32.29 9.22 7.76
CA TRP A 42 32.75 8.51 8.96
C TRP A 42 34.01 7.67 8.70
N ILE A 43 34.00 6.92 7.59
CA ILE A 43 35.15 6.12 7.16
C ILE A 43 36.34 7.03 6.85
N THR A 44 36.13 8.11 6.09
CA THR A 44 37.19 9.07 5.72
C THR A 44 37.81 9.74 6.95
N LEU A 45 37.01 10.17 7.93
CA LEU A 45 37.50 10.78 9.17
C LEU A 45 38.31 9.79 10.04
N ASN A 46 37.90 8.52 10.09
CA ASN A 46 38.65 7.47 10.79
C ASN A 46 39.97 7.12 10.10
N ILE A 47 39.99 7.06 8.76
CA ILE A 47 41.20 6.73 7.99
C ILE A 47 42.25 7.86 8.06
N ILE A 48 41.83 9.12 7.97
CA ILE A 48 42.74 10.28 8.04
C ILE A 48 43.29 10.46 9.47
N GLY A 49 42.77 9.72 10.46
CA GLY A 49 43.26 9.76 11.84
C GLY A 49 42.89 11.05 12.57
N VAL A 50 41.91 11.79 12.05
CA VAL A 50 41.40 13.05 12.64
C VAL A 50 40.74 12.79 14.00
N VAL A 51 40.09 11.64 14.13
CA VAL A 51 39.58 11.11 15.39
C VAL A 51 40.51 9.95 15.75
N GLN A 52 41.14 10.01 16.93
CA GLN A 52 41.93 8.89 17.49
C GLN A 52 41.29 7.56 17.10
N ARG A 53 42.00 6.69 16.38
CA ARG A 53 41.51 5.48 15.67
C ARG A 53 40.50 4.65 16.49
N TRP A 54 39.26 5.13 16.57
CA TRP A 54 38.26 4.61 17.50
C TRP A 54 37.58 3.39 16.88
N ASP A 55 37.56 3.34 15.55
CA ASP A 55 37.04 2.22 14.75
C ASP A 55 38.10 1.80 13.71
N VAL A 56 39.13 1.08 14.18
CA VAL A 56 40.18 0.49 13.31
C VAL A 56 39.54 -0.56 12.41
N TYR A 57 40.05 -0.68 11.18
CA TYR A 57 39.66 -1.75 10.24
C TYR A 57 39.63 -3.11 10.98
N PRO A 58 38.47 -3.81 11.05
CA PRO A 58 37.36 -3.85 10.08
C PRO A 58 36.07 -3.08 10.45
N PHE A 59 36.14 -1.95 11.16
CA PHE A 59 34.98 -1.09 11.51
C PHE A 59 33.89 -1.81 12.34
N ILE A 60 34.27 -2.36 13.50
CA ILE A 60 33.37 -3.16 14.35
C ILE A 60 32.19 -2.35 14.90
N LEU A 61 32.38 -1.07 15.22
CA LEU A 61 31.31 -0.23 15.78
C LEU A 61 30.28 0.12 14.71
N LEU A 62 30.75 0.49 13.52
CA LEU A 62 29.88 0.72 12.37
C LEU A 62 29.06 -0.53 12.05
N ASN A 63 29.71 -1.71 12.02
CA ASN A 63 29.03 -2.98 11.80
C ASN A 63 27.94 -3.25 12.86
N LEU A 64 28.24 -3.02 14.13
CA LEU A 64 27.29 -3.21 15.23
C LEU A 64 26.07 -2.28 15.11
N ILE A 65 26.29 -1.01 14.77
CA ILE A 65 25.21 -0.02 14.57
C ILE A 65 24.31 -0.45 13.41
N PHE A 66 24.88 -0.85 12.27
CA PHE A 66 24.10 -1.31 11.12
C PHE A 66 23.31 -2.59 11.41
N SER A 67 23.91 -3.54 12.14
CA SER A 67 23.23 -4.76 12.58
C SER A 67 22.02 -4.44 13.47
N THR A 68 22.22 -3.54 14.44
CA THR A 68 21.13 -3.08 15.32
C THR A 68 20.06 -2.33 14.52
N GLN A 69 20.46 -1.45 13.59
CA GLN A 69 19.54 -0.72 12.72
C GLN A 69 18.67 -1.68 11.91
N ALA A 70 19.23 -2.73 11.33
CA ALA A 70 18.49 -3.76 10.60
C ALA A 70 17.53 -4.53 11.52
N ALA A 71 17.96 -4.87 12.73
CA ALA A 71 17.12 -5.55 13.72
C ALA A 71 15.89 -4.73 14.12
N TYR A 72 16.00 -3.40 14.25
CA TYR A 72 14.86 -2.51 14.50
C TYR A 72 14.01 -2.25 13.25
N ALA A 73 14.60 -2.29 12.06
CA ALA A 73 13.86 -2.09 10.82
C ALA A 73 12.86 -3.23 10.56
N ALA A 74 13.23 -4.48 10.82
CA ALA A 74 12.39 -5.66 10.58
C ALA A 74 10.99 -5.58 11.22
N PRO A 75 10.83 -5.33 12.54
CA PRO A 75 9.51 -5.21 13.16
C PRO A 75 8.74 -3.97 12.69
N ILE A 76 9.41 -2.86 12.41
CA ILE A 76 8.76 -1.65 11.88
C ILE A 76 8.19 -1.92 10.49
N ILE A 77 8.96 -2.59 9.63
CA ILE A 77 8.52 -3.01 8.29
C ILE A 77 7.34 -3.98 8.43
N MET A 78 7.39 -4.94 9.34
CA MET A 78 6.30 -5.89 9.58
C MET A 78 5.01 -5.19 10.05
N MET A 79 5.12 -4.19 10.95
CA MET A 79 3.97 -3.38 11.37
C MET A 79 3.40 -2.55 10.21
N ALA A 80 4.27 -1.94 9.40
CA ALA A 80 3.85 -1.18 8.23
C ALA A 80 3.15 -2.08 7.19
N GLN A 81 3.68 -3.29 6.98
CA GLN A 81 3.10 -4.31 6.11
C GLN A 81 1.74 -4.80 6.63
N ASN A 82 1.60 -5.09 7.93
CA ASN A 82 0.32 -5.51 8.50
C ASN A 82 -0.76 -4.44 8.29
N ARG A 83 -0.41 -3.17 8.53
CA ARG A 83 -1.32 -2.04 8.27
C ARG A 83 -1.67 -1.87 6.79
N GLN A 84 -0.73 -2.13 5.87
CA GLN A 84 -1.00 -2.10 4.43
C GLN A 84 -1.94 -3.24 4.04
N SER A 85 -1.69 -4.45 4.52
CA SER A 85 -2.52 -5.63 4.25
C SER A 85 -3.95 -5.47 4.76
N GLU A 86 -4.16 -4.85 5.92
CA GLU A 86 -5.51 -4.53 6.41
C GLU A 86 -6.26 -3.58 5.47
N ARG A 87 -5.60 -2.53 4.96
CA ARG A 87 -6.20 -1.62 3.96
C ARG A 87 -6.51 -2.36 2.67
N ASP A 88 -5.56 -3.14 2.16
CA ASP A 88 -5.73 -3.91 0.93
C ASP A 88 -6.89 -4.89 1.03
N ARG A 89 -7.08 -5.53 2.20
CA ARG A 89 -8.22 -6.41 2.47
C ARG A 89 -9.55 -5.67 2.41
N HIS A 90 -9.65 -4.49 3.04
CA HIS A 90 -10.87 -3.68 2.98
C HIS A 90 -11.18 -3.21 1.56
N HIS A 91 -10.17 -2.82 0.79
CA HIS A 91 -10.34 -2.48 -0.62
C HIS A 91 -10.83 -3.68 -1.43
N ALA A 92 -10.23 -4.86 -1.24
CA ALA A 92 -10.63 -6.09 -1.93
C ALA A 92 -12.08 -6.50 -1.59
N GLU A 93 -12.53 -6.33 -0.35
CA GLU A 93 -13.90 -6.64 0.06
C GLU A 93 -14.92 -5.69 -0.59
N ALA A 94 -14.61 -4.38 -0.64
CA ALA A 94 -15.46 -3.39 -1.31
C ALA A 94 -15.53 -3.61 -2.83
N ASP A 95 -14.39 -3.95 -3.46
CA ASP A 95 -14.34 -4.30 -4.87
C ASP A 95 -15.14 -5.56 -5.17
N TYR A 96 -15.06 -6.57 -4.30
CA TYR A 96 -15.83 -7.81 -4.41
C TYR A 96 -17.35 -7.56 -4.34
N GLU A 97 -17.80 -6.76 -3.38
CA GLU A 97 -19.21 -6.40 -3.26
C GLU A 97 -19.71 -5.64 -4.49
N THR A 98 -18.94 -4.65 -4.95
CA THR A 98 -19.27 -3.87 -6.15
C THR A 98 -19.36 -4.76 -7.38
N ASN A 99 -18.41 -5.68 -7.56
CA ASN A 99 -18.38 -6.58 -8.71
C ASN A 99 -19.55 -7.58 -8.68
N THR A 100 -19.94 -8.06 -7.49
CA THR A 100 -21.11 -8.94 -7.33
C THR A 100 -22.40 -8.21 -7.70
N ARG A 101 -22.59 -6.97 -7.22
CA ARG A 101 -23.75 -6.15 -7.59
C ARG A 101 -23.78 -5.83 -9.09
N ALA A 102 -22.64 -5.48 -9.66
CA ALA A 102 -22.53 -5.23 -11.10
C ALA A 102 -22.89 -6.49 -11.92
N LYS A 103 -22.48 -7.67 -11.46
CA LYS A 103 -22.87 -8.94 -12.09
C LYS A 103 -24.39 -9.15 -12.04
N GLU A 104 -25.03 -8.94 -10.89
CA GLU A 104 -26.49 -9.06 -10.75
C GLU A 104 -27.24 -8.07 -11.66
N GLU A 105 -26.77 -6.82 -11.74
CA GLU A 105 -27.33 -5.81 -12.64
C GLU A 105 -27.19 -6.22 -14.11
N ILE A 106 -26.03 -6.76 -14.52
CA ILE A 106 -25.81 -7.26 -15.88
C ILE A 106 -26.76 -8.44 -16.19
N GLU A 107 -26.92 -9.39 -15.27
CA GLU A 107 -27.85 -10.52 -15.44
C GLU A 107 -29.30 -10.03 -15.57
N ALA A 108 -29.70 -9.04 -14.77
CA ALA A 108 -31.02 -8.42 -14.87
C ALA A 108 -31.22 -7.70 -16.22
N LEU A 109 -30.21 -6.97 -16.69
CA LEU A 109 -30.22 -6.31 -18.01
C LEU A 109 -30.33 -7.33 -19.15
N GLN A 110 -29.56 -8.43 -19.09
CA GLN A 110 -29.63 -9.51 -20.08
C GLN A 110 -31.03 -10.13 -20.14
N LYS A 111 -31.63 -10.43 -18.97
CA LYS A 111 -33.00 -10.96 -18.90
C LYS A 111 -34.03 -10.01 -19.52
N ASN A 112 -33.89 -8.71 -19.25
CA ASN A 112 -34.77 -7.70 -19.83
C ASN A 112 -34.60 -7.59 -21.35
N LEU A 113 -33.36 -7.65 -21.85
CA LEU A 113 -33.07 -7.64 -23.29
C LEU A 113 -33.67 -8.87 -23.98
N SER A 114 -33.46 -10.07 -23.46
CA SER A 114 -34.05 -11.30 -24.02
C SER A 114 -35.58 -11.26 -24.02
N ARG A 115 -36.20 -10.69 -22.97
CA ARG A 115 -37.66 -10.51 -22.94
C ARG A 115 -38.14 -9.58 -24.05
N ILE A 116 -37.46 -8.46 -24.25
CA ILE A 116 -37.78 -7.50 -25.32
C ILE A 116 -37.59 -8.16 -26.69
N GLU A 117 -36.52 -8.92 -26.89
CA GLU A 117 -36.23 -9.63 -28.14
C GLU A 117 -37.35 -10.61 -28.50
N ILE A 118 -37.81 -11.44 -27.56
CA ILE A 118 -38.92 -12.37 -27.76
C ILE A 118 -40.22 -11.61 -28.07
N GLU A 119 -40.55 -10.57 -27.31
CA GLU A 119 -41.77 -9.77 -27.52
C GLU A 119 -41.80 -9.11 -28.92
N LYS A 120 -40.63 -8.65 -29.39
CA LYS A 120 -40.49 -8.09 -30.74
C LYS A 120 -40.66 -9.18 -31.81
N LEU A 121 -40.11 -10.37 -31.59
CA LEU A 121 -40.25 -11.51 -32.49
C LEU A 121 -41.71 -11.91 -32.67
N ASP A 122 -42.45 -12.05 -31.56
CA ASP A 122 -43.88 -12.40 -31.57
C ASP A 122 -44.72 -11.37 -32.32
N LYS A 123 -44.44 -10.07 -32.11
CA LYS A 123 -45.11 -8.99 -32.84
C LYS A 123 -44.86 -9.04 -34.34
N ILE A 124 -43.64 -9.38 -34.78
CA ILE A 124 -43.31 -9.50 -36.20
C ILE A 124 -44.06 -10.69 -36.82
N LEU A 125 -44.06 -11.85 -36.15
CA LEU A 125 -44.77 -13.04 -36.62
C LEU A 125 -46.28 -12.77 -36.77
N ALA A 126 -46.90 -12.12 -35.79
CA ALA A 126 -48.32 -11.76 -35.84
C ALA A 126 -48.65 -10.79 -36.98
N LEU A 127 -47.72 -9.89 -37.35
CA LEU A 127 -47.89 -8.99 -38.50
C LEU A 127 -47.76 -9.72 -39.84
N LEU A 128 -46.96 -10.79 -39.91
CA LEU A 128 -46.79 -11.60 -41.11
C LEU A 128 -47.98 -12.54 -41.35
N GLU A 129 -48.56 -13.14 -40.31
CA GLU A 129 -49.76 -14.00 -40.44
C GLU A 129 -51.02 -13.23 -40.85
N LYS A 130 -51.09 -11.93 -40.58
CA LYS A 130 -52.26 -11.10 -40.86
C LYS A 130 -52.31 -10.60 -42.31
N LYS A 131 -51.37 -11.00 -43.16
CA LYS A 131 -51.17 -10.51 -44.52
C LYS A 131 -51.36 -11.63 -45.54
#